data_AF-A0AA43EHR7-F1
#
_entry.id   AF-A0AA43EHR7-F1
#
_cell.length_a   1.000
_cell.length_b   1.000
_cell.length_c   1.000
_cell.angle_alpha   90.00
_cell.angle_beta   90.00
_cell.angle_gamma   90.00
#
_symmetry.space_group_name_H-M   'P 1'
#
loop_
_entity.id
_entity.type
_entity.pdbx_description
1 polymer ?
#
loop_
_entity_poly.entity_id
_entity_poly.type
_entity_poly.pdbx_seq_one_letter_code
_entity_poly.pdbx_strand_id
1 'polypeptide(L)'
;MTAPRPRITPLLLAATACALLAGCYVQSLHPLYSDRTTIFDPSLLGTWVAEDDEDFVFTLEDTTRGVYMLTCDESGATARFQAVLTDIEGVRFLDIFPEEPHNDNGFYRDHLMRVHSILKLERMADTLSVADFDAEWLSTMAAENKLSIPHVSLDGAVLLTASTEELQAFVRAYAHTPEAFSEPVRLRRAL
;
A
#
# COMPACT_ATOMS: atom_id res chain seq x y z
N MET A 1 -15.76 60.94 -20.56
CA MET A 1 -16.07 60.03 -19.44
C MET A 1 -15.96 58.60 -19.95
N THR A 2 -14.82 57.96 -19.72
CA THR A 2 -14.50 56.59 -20.19
C THR A 2 -14.80 55.60 -19.07
N ALA A 3 -15.66 54.62 -19.32
CA ALA A 3 -15.97 53.55 -18.37
C ALA A 3 -14.77 52.57 -18.22
N PRO A 4 -14.51 52.01 -17.03
CA PRO A 4 -13.42 51.06 -16.85
C PRO A 4 -13.80 49.68 -17.39
N ARG A 5 -12.86 49.03 -18.10
CA ARG A 5 -12.98 47.62 -18.51
C ARG A 5 -12.82 46.70 -17.29
N PRO A 6 -13.63 45.63 -17.15
CA PRO A 6 -13.43 44.68 -16.07
C PRO A 6 -12.11 43.93 -16.29
N ARG A 7 -11.24 43.96 -15.27
CA ARG A 7 -10.05 43.12 -15.22
C ARG A 7 -10.51 41.70 -14.90
N ILE A 8 -10.36 40.79 -15.85
CA ILE A 8 -10.57 39.37 -15.63
C ILE A 8 -9.42 38.91 -14.72
N THR A 9 -9.74 38.63 -13.45
CA THR A 9 -8.78 38.16 -12.45
C THR A 9 -8.32 36.75 -12.84
N PRO A 10 -7.00 36.46 -12.92
CA PRO A 10 -6.49 35.12 -13.28
C PRO A 10 -6.57 34.13 -12.10
N LEU A 11 -7.47 34.37 -11.13
CA LEU A 11 -7.58 33.62 -9.87
C LEU A 11 -8.51 32.41 -9.97
N LEU A 12 -8.86 31.98 -11.18
CA LEU A 12 -9.76 30.85 -11.41
C LEU A 12 -9.07 29.62 -12.01
N LEU A 13 -7.76 29.66 -12.29
CA LEU A 13 -7.00 28.49 -12.75
C LEU A 13 -6.20 27.76 -11.65
N ALA A 14 -6.10 28.31 -10.44
CA ALA A 14 -5.28 27.71 -9.38
C ALA A 14 -6.06 26.78 -8.42
N ALA A 15 -7.38 26.70 -8.54
CA ALA A 15 -8.22 25.90 -7.62
C ALA A 15 -8.49 24.46 -8.10
N THR A 16 -8.12 24.11 -9.33
CA THR A 16 -8.45 22.80 -9.93
C THR A 16 -7.30 21.79 -9.85
N ALA A 17 -6.17 22.14 -9.25
CA ALA A 17 -4.97 21.30 -9.19
C ALA A 17 -4.61 20.76 -7.79
N CYS A 18 -5.45 20.99 -6.78
CA CYS A 18 -5.18 20.55 -5.40
C CYS A 18 -5.92 19.26 -4.98
N ALA A 19 -6.62 18.58 -5.89
CA ALA A 19 -7.38 17.36 -5.56
C ALA A 19 -6.72 16.04 -6.01
N LEU A 20 -5.51 16.07 -6.56
CA LEU A 20 -4.84 14.88 -7.14
C LEU A 20 -3.62 14.38 -6.35
N LEU A 21 -3.39 14.88 -5.14
CA LEU A 21 -2.21 14.51 -4.32
C LEU A 21 -2.53 13.56 -3.17
N ALA A 22 -3.77 13.10 -3.02
CA ALA A 22 -4.02 11.87 -2.28
C ALA A 22 -3.75 10.73 -3.27
N GLY A 23 -2.55 10.14 -3.20
CA GLY A 23 -2.19 9.01 -4.07
C GLY A 23 -3.28 7.94 -3.96
N CYS A 24 -3.81 7.48 -5.09
CA CYS A 24 -4.77 6.39 -5.08
C CYS A 24 -4.08 5.13 -4.54
N TYR A 25 -4.70 4.42 -3.60
CA TYR A 25 -4.15 3.19 -3.04
C TYR A 25 -5.13 2.03 -3.09
N VAL A 26 -4.59 0.82 -3.02
CA VAL A 26 -5.35 -0.43 -3.04
C VAL A 26 -5.22 -1.10 -1.69
N GLN A 27 -6.35 -1.42 -1.08
CA GLN A 27 -6.40 -2.10 0.21
C GLN A 27 -7.32 -3.30 0.15
N SER A 28 -7.21 -4.20 1.12
CA SER A 28 -8.02 -5.40 1.24
C SER A 28 -8.64 -5.52 2.62
N LEU A 29 -9.90 -5.92 2.68
CA LEU A 29 -10.56 -6.21 3.96
C LEU A 29 -10.05 -7.51 4.59
N HIS A 30 -9.63 -8.46 3.77
CA HIS A 30 -9.15 -9.79 4.19
C HIS A 30 -7.65 -9.94 3.91
N PRO A 31 -6.93 -10.72 4.74
CA PRO A 31 -5.52 -11.00 4.51
C PRO A 31 -5.33 -11.79 3.21
N LEU A 32 -4.17 -11.59 2.57
CA LEU A 32 -3.71 -12.43 1.46
C LEU A 32 -3.22 -13.79 1.95
N TYR A 33 -2.68 -13.85 3.16
CA TYR A 33 -2.01 -15.03 3.69
C TYR A 33 -2.97 -16.08 4.29
N SER A 34 -2.46 -17.30 4.36
CA SER A 34 -3.08 -18.45 5.01
C SER A 34 -1.96 -19.35 5.55
N ASP A 35 -2.27 -20.30 6.42
CA ASP A 35 -1.28 -21.26 6.95
C ASP A 35 -0.47 -22.00 5.86
N ARG A 36 -0.98 -22.06 4.63
CA ARG A 36 -0.34 -22.72 3.49
C ARG A 36 0.59 -21.83 2.68
N THR A 37 0.38 -20.51 2.74
CA THR A 37 1.09 -19.52 1.92
C THR A 37 2.05 -18.68 2.75
N THR A 38 1.88 -18.64 4.07
CA THR A 38 2.80 -17.95 4.99
C THR A 38 4.18 -18.61 4.98
N ILE A 39 5.21 -17.78 4.80
CA ILE A 39 6.61 -18.17 4.90
C ILE A 39 7.37 -17.20 5.82
N PHE A 40 8.53 -17.62 6.30
CA PHE A 40 9.43 -16.77 7.08
C PHE A 40 10.80 -16.76 6.43
N ASP A 41 11.31 -15.56 6.18
CA ASP A 41 12.65 -15.29 5.68
C ASP A 41 13.39 -14.38 6.69
N PRO A 42 14.32 -14.92 7.49
CA PRO A 42 15.08 -14.13 8.47
C PRO A 42 15.97 -13.07 7.81
N SER A 43 16.24 -13.18 6.51
CA SER A 43 17.02 -12.18 5.80
C SER A 43 16.27 -10.86 5.57
N LEU A 44 14.95 -10.83 5.79
CA LEU A 44 14.19 -9.56 5.76
C LEU A 44 14.37 -8.73 7.03
N LEU A 45 14.86 -9.34 8.12
CA LEU A 45 15.06 -8.65 9.39
C LEU A 45 16.10 -7.53 9.26
N GLY A 46 15.90 -6.47 10.03
CA GLY A 46 16.76 -5.29 10.08
C GLY A 46 16.12 -4.04 9.47
N THR A 47 16.96 -3.03 9.27
CA THR A 47 16.55 -1.71 8.81
C THR A 47 16.87 -1.52 7.33
N TRP A 48 15.91 -0.96 6.61
CA TRP A 48 15.96 -0.70 5.18
C TRP A 48 15.57 0.77 4.93
N VAL A 49 16.29 1.46 4.07
CA VAL A 49 16.12 2.89 3.80
C VAL A 49 15.83 3.06 2.32
N ALA A 50 14.83 3.86 1.95
CA ALA A 50 14.53 4.11 0.55
C ALA A 50 15.69 4.83 -0.16
N GLU A 51 16.00 4.42 -1.39
CA GLU A 51 17.06 5.03 -2.18
C GLU A 51 16.76 6.50 -2.53
N ASP A 52 15.47 6.83 -2.70
CA ASP A 52 15.01 8.15 -3.13
C ASP A 52 14.53 9.04 -1.96
N ASP A 53 14.42 8.48 -0.75
CA ASP A 53 13.98 9.19 0.46
C ASP A 53 14.64 8.58 1.71
N GLU A 54 15.72 9.19 2.18
CA GLU A 54 16.48 8.70 3.33
C GLU A 54 15.69 8.79 4.66
N ASP A 55 14.65 9.63 4.70
CA ASP A 55 13.77 9.78 5.87
C ASP A 55 12.66 8.71 5.90
N PHE A 56 12.55 7.87 4.85
CA PHE A 56 11.62 6.75 4.77
C PHE A 56 12.31 5.43 5.11
N VAL A 57 12.09 4.98 6.35
CA VAL A 57 12.84 3.86 6.95
C VAL A 57 11.92 2.72 7.36
N PHE A 58 12.20 1.51 6.87
CA PHE A 58 11.51 0.27 7.22
C PHE A 58 12.36 -0.56 8.17
N THR A 59 11.85 -0.84 9.36
CA THR A 59 12.48 -1.80 10.28
C THR A 59 11.59 -3.02 10.44
N LEU A 60 12.11 -4.19 10.10
CA LEU A 60 11.45 -5.48 10.26
C LEU A 60 12.06 -6.23 11.45
N GLU A 61 11.25 -6.47 12.47
CA GLU A 61 11.63 -7.21 13.67
C GLU A 61 10.88 -8.56 13.73
N ASP A 62 11.53 -9.59 14.26
CA ASP A 62 10.87 -10.86 14.55
C ASP A 62 10.07 -10.70 15.85
N THR A 63 8.78 -11.01 15.80
CA THR A 63 7.93 -10.99 16.98
C THR A 63 7.75 -12.41 17.51
N THR A 64 7.20 -13.29 16.67
CA THR A 64 6.96 -14.72 16.91
C THR A 64 6.63 -15.43 15.58
N ARG A 65 7.01 -16.72 15.46
CA ARG A 65 6.56 -17.71 14.45
C ARG A 65 5.91 -17.12 13.17
N GLY A 66 6.72 -16.55 12.29
CA GLY A 66 6.30 -16.21 10.92
C GLY A 66 5.58 -14.87 10.75
N VAL A 67 5.54 -14.03 11.78
CA VAL A 67 4.99 -12.66 11.71
C VAL A 67 6.06 -11.65 12.10
N TYR A 68 6.26 -10.66 11.23
CA TYR A 68 7.15 -9.54 11.46
C TYR A 68 6.39 -8.38 12.11
N MET A 69 7.11 -7.54 12.83
CA MET A 69 6.68 -6.17 13.09
C MET A 69 7.39 -5.27 12.10
N LEU A 70 6.63 -4.57 11.25
CA LEU A 70 7.13 -3.51 10.39
C LEU A 70 6.92 -2.18 11.11
N THR A 71 8.01 -1.45 11.35
CA THR A 71 7.96 -0.04 11.73
C THR A 71 8.37 0.80 10.52
N CYS A 72 7.50 1.70 10.11
CA CYS A 72 7.79 2.74 9.13
C CYS A 72 8.02 4.05 9.89
N ASP A 73 9.19 4.65 9.72
CA ASP A 73 9.46 6.02 10.16
C ASP A 73 9.44 6.92 8.93
N GLU A 74 8.66 8.00 9.00
CA GLU A 74 8.65 9.08 8.02
C GLU A 74 8.86 10.40 8.77
N SER A 75 10.07 10.97 8.67
CA SER A 75 10.42 12.24 9.34
C SER A 75 10.13 12.28 10.85
N GLY A 76 10.27 11.15 11.56
CA GLY A 76 10.03 11.01 12.99
C GLY A 76 8.58 10.66 13.37
N ALA A 77 7.68 10.57 12.40
CA ALA A 77 6.34 9.98 12.59
C ALA A 77 6.43 8.47 12.36
N THR A 78 6.15 7.68 13.40
CA THR A 78 6.24 6.23 13.32
C THR A 78 4.87 5.58 13.14
N ALA A 79 4.78 4.68 12.17
CA ALA A 79 3.64 3.79 11.96
C ALA A 79 4.09 2.33 12.13
N ARG A 80 3.27 1.51 12.78
CA ARG A 80 3.58 0.12 13.07
C ARG A 80 2.54 -0.80 12.46
N PHE A 81 3.02 -1.91 11.88
CA PHE A 81 2.20 -2.88 11.19
C PHE A 81 2.64 -4.29 11.59
N GLN A 82 1.67 -5.18 11.80
CA GLN A 82 1.94 -6.61 11.64
C GLN A 82 2.20 -6.87 10.17
N ALA A 83 3.22 -7.66 9.86
CA ALA A 83 3.58 -7.98 8.49
C ALA A 83 3.78 -9.49 8.33
N VAL A 84 3.20 -10.06 7.28
CA VAL A 84 3.25 -11.50 6.99
C VAL A 84 3.78 -11.72 5.58
N LEU A 85 4.91 -12.42 5.47
CA LEU A 85 5.48 -12.78 4.19
C LEU A 85 4.72 -13.98 3.61
N THR A 86 4.24 -13.83 2.39
CA THR A 86 3.36 -14.77 1.70
C THR A 86 3.99 -15.18 0.38
N ASP A 87 4.10 -16.47 0.11
CA ASP A 87 4.51 -17.02 -1.19
C ASP A 87 3.30 -17.58 -1.92
N ILE A 88 3.07 -17.10 -3.14
CA ILE A 88 2.04 -17.60 -4.04
C ILE A 88 2.73 -17.95 -5.36
N GLU A 89 2.92 -19.25 -5.58
CA GLU A 89 3.55 -19.79 -6.79
C GLU A 89 4.93 -19.20 -7.09
N GLY A 90 5.74 -18.94 -6.04
CA GLY A 90 7.08 -18.41 -6.16
C GLY A 90 7.17 -16.89 -6.27
N VAL A 91 6.03 -16.18 -6.27
CA VAL A 91 5.98 -14.72 -6.13
C VAL A 91 5.71 -14.37 -4.67
N ARG A 92 6.52 -13.46 -4.13
CA ARG A 92 6.47 -13.06 -2.72
C ARG A 92 5.70 -11.77 -2.54
N PHE A 93 4.86 -11.75 -1.53
CA PHE A 93 4.09 -10.59 -1.10
C PHE A 93 4.27 -10.38 0.39
N LEU A 94 4.34 -9.13 0.81
CA LEU A 94 4.25 -8.73 2.21
C LEU A 94 2.85 -8.16 2.44
N ASP A 95 2.05 -8.89 3.20
CA ASP A 95 0.76 -8.41 3.69
C ASP A 95 0.99 -7.64 4.99
N ILE A 96 0.65 -6.36 5.01
CA ILE A 96 0.79 -5.51 6.19
C ILE A 96 -0.59 -5.09 6.73
N PHE A 97 -0.71 -5.08 8.04
CA PHE A 97 -1.92 -4.71 8.76
C PHE A 97 -1.56 -3.76 9.91
N PRO A 98 -2.08 -2.53 9.95
CA PRO A 98 -1.65 -1.54 10.92
C PRO A 98 -1.98 -1.99 12.35
N GLU A 99 -1.14 -1.63 13.32
CA GLU A 99 -1.52 -1.70 14.72
C GLU A 99 -2.73 -0.78 14.99
N GLU A 100 -3.45 -1.03 16.08
CA GLU A 100 -4.58 -0.20 16.44
C GLU A 100 -4.12 1.26 16.69
N PRO A 101 -4.69 2.26 16.01
CA PRO A 101 -4.23 3.63 16.17
C PRO A 101 -4.48 4.10 17.60
N HIS A 102 -3.48 4.76 18.19
CA HIS A 102 -3.63 5.35 19.50
C HIS A 102 -4.58 6.56 19.43
N ASN A 103 -5.69 6.47 20.14
CA ASN A 103 -6.66 7.56 20.28
C ASN A 103 -7.35 7.44 21.64
N ASP A 104 -7.35 8.54 22.42
CA ASP A 104 -7.98 8.60 23.75
C ASP A 104 -9.51 8.49 23.69
N ASN A 105 -10.12 8.83 22.55
CA ASN A 105 -11.55 8.71 22.33
C ASN A 105 -11.92 7.33 21.77
N GLY A 106 -12.33 6.43 22.67
CA GLY A 106 -12.76 5.08 22.31
C GLY A 106 -13.89 5.05 21.27
N PHE A 107 -14.87 5.96 21.36
CA PHE A 107 -15.96 6.00 20.38
C PHE A 107 -15.43 6.33 18.98
N TYR A 108 -14.48 7.24 18.85
CA TYR A 108 -13.85 7.50 17.55
C TYR A 108 -13.10 6.27 17.04
N ARG A 109 -12.32 5.61 17.91
CA ARG A 109 -11.55 4.41 17.57
C ARG A 109 -12.44 3.25 17.10
N ASP A 110 -13.61 3.06 17.72
CA ASP A 110 -14.60 2.04 17.34
C ASP A 110 -15.19 2.26 15.93
N HIS A 111 -15.02 3.45 15.35
CA HIS A 111 -15.47 3.79 14.00
C HIS A 111 -14.32 3.80 12.97
N LEU A 112 -13.11 3.38 13.37
CA LEU A 112 -11.98 3.17 12.46
C LEU A 112 -11.90 1.70 12.06
N MET A 113 -11.93 1.44 10.76
CA MET A 113 -11.70 0.11 10.21
C MET A 113 -10.25 0.02 9.70
N ARG A 114 -9.49 -0.89 10.29
CA ARG A 114 -8.16 -1.25 9.77
C ARG A 114 -8.32 -2.25 8.62
N VAL A 115 -7.45 -2.14 7.64
CA VAL A 115 -7.46 -2.95 6.42
C VAL A 115 -6.02 -3.35 6.07
N HIS A 116 -5.90 -4.38 5.24
CA HIS A 116 -4.63 -4.91 4.77
C HIS A 116 -4.12 -4.14 3.56
N SER A 117 -2.80 -3.98 3.46
CA SER A 117 -2.11 -3.59 2.23
C SER A 117 -1.23 -4.75 1.76
N ILE A 118 -1.26 -5.01 0.45
CA ILE A 118 -0.54 -6.12 -0.16
C ILE A 118 0.59 -5.55 -1.01
N LEU A 119 1.82 -5.81 -0.58
CA LEU A 119 3.03 -5.31 -1.23
C LEU A 119 3.72 -6.45 -1.97
N LYS A 120 3.98 -6.33 -3.26
CA LYS A 120 4.86 -7.27 -3.96
C LYS A 120 6.30 -7.03 -3.53
N LEU A 121 7.02 -8.10 -3.21
CA LEU A 121 8.36 -8.03 -2.67
C LEU A 121 9.35 -8.82 -3.54
N GLU A 122 10.39 -8.15 -4.02
CA GLU A 122 11.52 -8.78 -4.69
C GLU A 122 12.81 -8.44 -3.94
N ARG A 123 13.60 -9.47 -3.59
CA ARG A 123 14.84 -9.28 -2.84
C ARG A 123 16.06 -9.61 -3.70
N MET A 124 17.05 -8.71 -3.66
CA MET A 124 18.36 -8.89 -4.28
C MET A 124 19.47 -8.52 -3.29
N ALA A 125 20.02 -9.51 -2.58
CA ALA A 125 21.07 -9.32 -1.56
C ALA A 125 20.73 -8.22 -0.52
N ASP A 126 21.23 -7.01 -0.73
CA ASP A 126 21.10 -5.86 0.16
C ASP A 126 20.08 -4.83 -0.33
N THR A 127 19.26 -5.20 -1.32
CA THR A 127 18.14 -4.41 -1.84
C THR A 127 16.82 -5.17 -1.69
N LEU A 128 15.79 -4.49 -1.20
CA LEU A 128 14.40 -4.87 -1.34
C LEU A 128 13.73 -3.94 -2.34
N SER A 129 13.03 -4.52 -3.31
CA SER A 129 12.08 -3.81 -4.16
C SER A 129 10.68 -4.10 -3.64
N VAL A 130 9.93 -3.04 -3.36
CA VAL A 130 8.57 -3.10 -2.85
C VAL A 130 7.66 -2.36 -3.82
N ALA A 131 6.59 -3.02 -4.28
CA ALA A 131 5.60 -2.39 -5.14
C ALA A 131 4.18 -2.63 -4.61
N ASP A 132 3.35 -1.59 -4.65
CA ASP A 132 1.92 -1.71 -4.38
C ASP A 132 1.19 -2.24 -5.60
N PHE A 133 -0.06 -2.66 -5.43
CA PHE A 133 -0.97 -2.74 -6.57
C PHE A 133 -1.24 -1.34 -7.12
N ASP A 134 -1.20 -1.21 -8.44
CA ASP A 134 -1.46 0.07 -9.10
C ASP A 134 -2.97 0.39 -9.06
N ALA A 135 -3.32 1.44 -8.33
CA ALA A 135 -4.70 1.83 -8.11
C ALA A 135 -5.37 2.42 -9.36
N GLU A 136 -4.61 3.06 -10.25
CA GLU A 136 -5.13 3.61 -11.51
C GLU A 136 -5.45 2.49 -12.50
N TRP A 137 -4.57 1.50 -12.60
CA TRP A 137 -4.77 0.29 -13.38
C TRP A 137 -5.98 -0.48 -12.87
N LEU A 138 -6.10 -0.70 -11.55
CA LEU A 138 -7.27 -1.35 -10.96
C LEU A 138 -8.57 -0.59 -11.22
N SER A 139 -8.54 0.74 -11.08
CA SER A 139 -9.69 1.60 -11.36
C SER A 139 -10.11 1.53 -12.84
N THR A 140 -9.14 1.45 -13.75
CA THR A 140 -9.38 1.28 -15.19
C THR A 140 -9.99 -0.09 -15.47
N MET A 141 -9.45 -1.16 -14.88
CA MET A 141 -10.01 -2.51 -15.00
C MET A 141 -11.44 -2.59 -14.45
N ALA A 142 -11.73 -1.89 -13.35
CA ALA A 142 -13.07 -1.80 -12.80
C ALA A 142 -14.03 -1.03 -13.72
N ALA A 143 -13.62 0.14 -14.21
CA ALA A 143 -14.43 0.98 -15.10
C ALA A 143 -14.75 0.29 -16.44
N GLU A 144 -13.83 -0.53 -16.94
CA GLU A 144 -14.01 -1.33 -18.15
C GLU A 144 -14.74 -2.66 -17.91
N ASN A 145 -15.20 -2.92 -16.67
CA ASN A 145 -15.87 -4.15 -16.25
C ASN A 145 -15.03 -5.41 -16.52
N LYS A 146 -13.71 -5.29 -16.40
CA LYS A 146 -12.71 -6.37 -16.53
C LYS A 146 -12.26 -6.90 -15.17
N LEU A 147 -12.52 -6.17 -14.10
CA LEU A 147 -12.18 -6.58 -12.74
C LEU A 147 -13.29 -7.47 -12.16
N SER A 148 -12.99 -8.77 -12.03
CA SER A 148 -13.96 -9.77 -11.53
C SER A 148 -13.91 -10.00 -10.01
N ILE A 149 -12.95 -9.41 -9.32
CA ILE A 149 -12.81 -9.54 -7.87
C ILE A 149 -13.82 -8.63 -7.14
N PRO A 150 -14.48 -9.08 -6.05
CA PRO A 150 -15.29 -8.21 -5.21
C PRO A 150 -14.50 -7.00 -4.70
N HIS A 151 -15.02 -5.79 -4.96
CA HIS A 151 -14.39 -4.54 -4.57
C HIS A 151 -15.42 -3.42 -4.37
N VAL A 152 -14.99 -2.36 -3.70
CA VAL A 152 -15.70 -1.08 -3.55
C VAL A 152 -14.74 0.03 -3.96
N SER A 153 -15.19 0.89 -4.87
CA SER A 153 -14.48 2.13 -5.22
C SER A 153 -14.78 3.20 -4.17
N LEU A 154 -13.73 3.78 -3.59
CA LEU A 154 -13.77 4.88 -2.64
C LEU A 154 -13.12 6.11 -3.27
N ASP A 155 -13.30 7.28 -2.67
CA ASP A 155 -12.59 8.49 -3.09
C ASP A 155 -11.09 8.33 -2.80
N GLY A 156 -10.28 8.20 -3.86
CA GLY A 156 -8.84 7.97 -3.76
C GLY A 156 -8.42 6.55 -3.36
N ALA A 157 -9.29 5.53 -3.41
CA ALA A 157 -8.88 4.16 -3.13
C ALA A 157 -9.77 3.09 -3.76
N VAL A 158 -9.22 1.88 -3.94
CA VAL A 158 -9.99 0.66 -4.23
C VAL A 158 -9.88 -0.28 -3.05
N LEU A 159 -11.01 -0.59 -2.40
CA LEU A 159 -11.07 -1.56 -1.32
C LEU A 159 -11.53 -2.91 -1.88
N LEU A 160 -10.63 -3.89 -1.91
CA LEU A 160 -10.93 -5.28 -2.21
C LEU A 160 -11.70 -5.88 -1.03
N THR A 161 -12.87 -6.44 -1.30
CA THR A 161 -13.76 -7.08 -0.29
C THR A 161 -13.84 -8.59 -0.45
N ALA A 162 -13.02 -9.12 -1.35
CA ALA A 162 -12.90 -10.53 -1.66
C ALA A 162 -12.37 -11.34 -0.47
N SER A 163 -12.79 -12.60 -0.39
CA SER A 163 -12.20 -13.56 0.54
C SER A 163 -10.71 -13.76 0.28
N THR A 164 -9.97 -14.26 1.27
CA THR A 164 -8.55 -14.63 1.11
C THR A 164 -8.30 -15.55 -0.10
N GLU A 165 -9.19 -16.50 -0.36
CA GLU A 165 -9.08 -17.44 -1.48
C GLU A 165 -9.22 -16.74 -2.85
N GLU A 166 -10.18 -15.83 -2.95
CA GLU A 166 -10.38 -14.99 -4.15
C GLU A 166 -9.24 -13.98 -4.34
N LEU A 167 -8.72 -13.39 -3.26
CA LEU A 167 -7.53 -12.54 -3.29
C LEU A 167 -6.32 -13.30 -3.82
N GLN A 168 -6.06 -14.51 -3.32
CA GLN A 168 -4.96 -15.33 -3.81
C GLN A 168 -5.12 -15.70 -5.28
N ALA A 169 -6.35 -15.97 -5.74
CA ALA A 169 -6.62 -16.22 -7.15
C ALA A 169 -6.39 -14.96 -8.01
N PHE A 170 -6.81 -13.80 -7.54
CA PHE A 170 -6.58 -12.52 -8.18
C PHE A 170 -5.08 -12.19 -8.29
N VAL A 171 -4.37 -12.26 -7.17
CA VAL A 171 -2.92 -12.02 -7.13
C VAL A 171 -2.20 -12.98 -8.07
N ARG A 172 -2.55 -14.28 -8.08
CA ARG A 172 -1.97 -15.25 -9.01
C ARG A 172 -2.19 -14.89 -10.48
N ALA A 173 -3.37 -14.38 -10.82
CA ALA A 173 -3.69 -13.99 -12.19
C ALA A 173 -2.87 -12.79 -12.69
N TYR A 174 -2.45 -11.90 -11.79
CA TYR A 174 -1.79 -10.64 -12.14
C TYR A 174 -0.36 -10.49 -11.61
N ALA A 175 0.18 -11.45 -10.86
CA ALA A 175 1.51 -11.39 -10.24
C ALA A 175 2.66 -11.11 -11.22
N HIS A 176 2.49 -11.48 -12.48
CA HIS A 176 3.46 -11.28 -13.57
C HIS A 176 3.03 -10.23 -14.59
N THR A 177 1.99 -9.46 -14.31
CA THR A 177 1.52 -8.33 -15.13
C THR A 177 2.16 -7.06 -14.58
N PRO A 178 3.19 -6.48 -15.24
CA PRO A 178 3.90 -5.32 -14.70
C PRO A 178 2.99 -4.13 -14.44
N GLU A 179 2.01 -3.90 -15.31
CA GLU A 179 1.06 -2.78 -15.21
C GLU A 179 0.11 -2.90 -14.01
N ALA A 180 0.01 -4.08 -13.39
CA ALA A 180 -0.80 -4.28 -12.20
C ALA A 180 -0.14 -3.76 -10.91
N PHE A 181 1.15 -3.39 -10.97
CA PHE A 181 1.92 -2.91 -9.83
C PHE A 181 2.48 -1.52 -10.10
N SER A 182 2.64 -0.75 -9.03
CA SER A 182 3.32 0.55 -9.11
C SER A 182 4.81 0.38 -9.44
N GLU A 183 5.45 1.47 -9.82
CA GLU A 183 6.92 1.51 -9.91
C GLU A 183 7.51 1.15 -8.52
N PRO A 184 8.43 0.17 -8.45
CA PRO A 184 8.89 -0.34 -7.17
C PRO A 184 9.78 0.67 -6.45
N VAL A 185 9.48 0.90 -5.18
CA VAL A 185 10.38 1.59 -4.25
C VAL A 185 11.53 0.64 -3.92
N ARG A 186 12.77 1.13 -4.09
CA ARG A 186 13.98 0.38 -3.74
C ARG A 186 14.45 0.80 -2.35
N LEU A 187 14.60 -0.19 -1.48
CA LEU A 187 15.10 -0.02 -0.13
C LEU A 187 16.47 -0.70 -0.01
N ARG A 188 17.46 0.02 0.52
CA ARG A 188 18.80 -0.51 0.83
C ARG A 188 18.89 -0.86 2.29
N ARG A 189 19.55 -1.97 2.58
CA ARG A 189 19.86 -2.32 3.97
C ARG A 189 20.76 -1.25 4.59
N ALA A 190 20.37 -0.73 5.75
CA ALA A 190 21.23 0.13 6.56
C ALA A 190 22.44 -0.68 7.07
N LEU A 191 23.63 -0.12 6.94
CA LEU A 191 24.90 -0.75 7.35
C LEU A 191 25.07 -0.80 8.87
#